data_AF-A0A352Q2K7-F1
#
_entry.id   AF-A0A352Q2K7-F1
#
_cell.length_a   1.000
_cell.length_b   1.000
_cell.length_c   1.000
_cell.angle_alpha   90.00
_cell.angle_beta   90.00
_cell.angle_gamma   90.00
#
_symmetry.space_group_name_H-M   'P 1'
#
loop_
_entity.id
_entity.type
_entity.pdbx_description
1 polymer ?
#
loop_
_entity_poly.entity_id
_entity_poly.type
_entity_poly.pdbx_seq_one_letter_code
_entity_poly.pdbx_strand_id
1 'polypeptide(L)' 'RLPRQPDIGRDAEDIKPGYRKFSQGSHIIFYRAGTESKIVVIRILHNSMDVDQHL' A
#
# COMPACT_ATOMS: atom_id res chain seq x y z
N ARG A 1 -12.22 -3.30 3.26
CA ARG A 1 -11.88 -2.69 4.57
C ARG A 1 -11.16 -1.34 4.39
N LEU A 2 -10.12 -1.28 3.54
CA LEU A 2 -9.35 -0.07 3.26
C LEU A 2 -10.14 1.24 3.00
N PRO A 3 -11.20 1.26 2.16
CA PRO A 3 -11.88 2.52 1.82
C PRO A 3 -12.64 3.18 2.98
N ARG A 4 -12.91 2.43 4.06
CA ARG A 4 -13.67 2.91 5.23
C ARG A 4 -12.76 3.30 6.39
N GLN A 5 -11.49 2.88 6.34
CA GLN A 5 -10.48 3.17 7.35
C GLN A 5 -9.13 3.31 6.63
N PRO A 6 -8.85 4.48 6.03
CA PRO A 6 -7.58 4.74 5.34
C PRO A 6 -6.38 4.55 6.26
N ASP A 7 -6.60 4.63 7.58
CA ASP A 7 -5.54 4.63 8.57
C ASP A 7 -5.04 3.28 9.05
N ILE A 8 -5.49 2.20 8.43
CA ILE A 8 -5.09 0.83 8.81
C ILE A 8 -3.79 0.37 8.13
N GLY A 9 -3.34 1.07 7.09
CA GLY A 9 -2.08 0.75 6.40
C GLY A 9 -0.86 1.22 7.19
N ARG A 10 0.26 0.53 7.01
CA ARG A 10 1.56 0.96 7.55
C ARG A 10 2.10 2.14 6.77
N ASP A 11 2.85 2.99 7.43
CA ASP A 11 3.52 4.11 6.76
C ASP A 11 4.56 3.58 5.75
N ALA A 12 4.67 4.30 4.64
CA ALA A 12 5.61 4.04 3.56
C ALA A 12 6.34 5.34 3.19
N GLU A 13 6.66 6.16 4.20
CA GLU A 13 7.36 7.44 4.03
C GLU A 13 8.77 7.26 3.47
N ASP A 14 9.37 6.08 3.70
CA ASP A 14 10.62 5.62 3.09
C ASP A 14 10.56 5.58 1.56
N ILE A 15 9.37 5.34 0.99
CA ILE A 15 9.13 5.36 -0.46
C ILE A 15 8.75 6.76 -0.92
N LYS A 16 7.76 7.38 -0.27
CA LYS A 16 7.34 8.76 -0.55
C LYS A 16 6.52 9.33 0.61
N PRO A 17 6.72 10.60 1.00
CA PRO A 17 5.91 11.24 2.03
C PRO A 17 4.40 11.13 1.75
N GLY A 18 3.64 10.78 2.79
CA GLY A 18 2.19 10.59 2.72
C GLY A 18 1.72 9.28 2.06
N TYR A 19 2.65 8.38 1.69
CA TYR A 19 2.29 7.04 1.22
C TYR A 19 2.09 6.08 2.38
N ARG A 20 1.20 5.13 2.15
CA ARG A 20 0.90 4.02 3.04
C ARG A 20 0.82 2.73 2.25
N LYS A 21 1.09 1.63 2.93
CA LYS A 21 1.05 0.28 2.37
C LYS A 21 0.16 -0.63 3.20
N PHE A 22 -0.63 -1.46 2.52
CA PHE A 22 -1.49 -2.44 3.17
C PHE A 22 -1.37 -3.79 2.47
N SER A 23 -1.06 -4.83 3.25
CA SER A 23 -0.98 -6.20 2.75
C SER A 23 -2.36 -6.85 2.79
N GLN A 24 -2.77 -7.40 1.66
CA GLN A 24 -3.99 -8.20 1.53
C GLN A 24 -3.67 -9.51 0.81
N GLY A 25 -3.51 -10.58 1.59
CA GLY A 25 -3.05 -11.86 1.07
C GLY A 25 -1.67 -11.71 0.40
N SER A 26 -1.56 -12.17 -0.84
CA SER A 26 -0.33 -12.09 -1.63
C SER A 26 -0.08 -10.74 -2.31
N HIS A 27 -0.84 -9.69 -1.98
CA HIS A 27 -0.67 -8.37 -2.58
C HIS A 27 -0.33 -7.30 -1.54
N ILE A 28 0.50 -6.33 -1.93
CA ILE A 28 0.75 -5.08 -1.21
C ILE A 28 0.14 -3.94 -2.01
N ILE A 29 -0.79 -3.22 -1.38
CA ILE A 29 -1.44 -2.05 -1.95
C ILE A 29 -0.72 -0.81 -1.43
N PHE A 30 -0.14 -0.02 -2.34
CA PHE A 30 0.39 1.31 -2.05
C PHE A 30 -0.67 2.35 -2.36
N TYR A 31 -0.94 3.22 -1.39
CA TYR A 31 -1.98 4.24 -1.50
C TYR A 31 -1.63 5.47 -0.67
N ARG A 32 -2.41 6.53 -0.83
CA ARG A 32 -2.38 7.72 0.02
C ARG A 32 -3.79 8.17 0.35
N ALA A 33 -3.94 9.00 1.38
CA ALA A 33 -5.21 9.68 1.63
C ALA A 33 -5.56 10.63 0.47
N GLY A 34 -6.83 10.62 0.07
CA GLY A 34 -7.43 11.54 -0.89
C GLY A 34 -8.41 12.50 -0.21
N THR A 35 -9.22 13.19 -1.02
CA THR A 35 -10.30 14.04 -0.52
C THR A 35 -11.49 13.20 -0.02
N GLU A 36 -12.31 13.76 0.87
CA GLU A 36 -13.56 13.14 1.34
C GLU A 36 -13.38 11.72 1.92
N SER A 37 -12.30 11.49 2.67
CA SER A 37 -11.98 10.19 3.29
C SER A 37 -11.78 9.04 2.28
N LYS A 38 -11.54 9.37 1.01
CA LYS A 38 -11.19 8.39 -0.02
C LYS A 38 -9.71 8.06 0.02
N ILE A 39 -9.36 6.92 -0.54
CA ILE A 39 -7.97 6.54 -0.80
C ILE A 39 -7.67 6.72 -2.28
N VAL A 40 -6.44 7.10 -2.59
CA VAL A 40 -5.90 7.04 -3.95
C VAL A 40 -4.96 5.86 -4.02
N VAL A 41 -5.37 4.80 -4.72
CA VAL A 41 -4.51 3.64 -4.98
C VAL A 41 -3.47 4.03 -6.02
N ILE A 42 -2.21 3.81 -5.70
CA ILE A 42 -1.07 4.22 -6.52
C ILE A 42 -0.50 3.02 -7.25
N ARG A 43 -0.28 1.90 -6.54
CA ARG A 43 0.17 0.62 -7.11
C ARG A 43 -0.35 -0.55 -6.29
N ILE A 44 -0.47 -1.70 -6.94
CA ILE A 44 -0.69 -2.99 -6.28
C ILE A 44 0.43 -3.89 -6.75
N LEU A 45 1.25 -4.35 -5.81
CA LEU A 45 2.32 -5.30 -6.06
C LEU A 45 1.88 -6.69 -5.58
N HIS A 46 2.32 -7.74 -6.26
CA HIS A 46 2.27 -9.08 -5.71
C HIS A 46 3.51 -9.30 -4.83
N ASN A 47 3.39 -10.00 -3.70
CA ASN A 47 4.48 -10.24 -2.74
C ASN A 47 5.66 -10.98 -3.39
N SER A 48 5.41 -11.74 -4.46
CA SER A 48 6.48 -12.41 -5.23
C SER A 48 7.28 -11.49 -6.14
N MET A 49 6.99 -10.17 -6.15
CA MET A 49 7.87 -9.20 -6.79
C MET A 49 9.07 -8.81 -5.89
N ASP A 50 9.17 -9.38 -4.68
CA ASP A 50 10.42 -9.33 -3.92
C ASP A 50 11.43 -10.33 -4.50
N VAL A 51 12.52 -9.77 -5.01
CA VAL A 51 13.58 -10.42 -5.77
C VAL A 51 14.57 -11.05 -4.80
N ASP A 52 14.17 -12.15 -4.17
CA ASP A 52 15.06 -13.05 -3.42
C ASP A 52 14.94 -14.51 -3.92
N GLN A 53 14.57 -14.70 -5.20
CA GLN A 53 14.59 -16.02 -5.86
C GLN A 53 15.47 -16.04 -7.11
N HIS A 54 16.66 -15.48 -7.00
CA HIS A 54 17.77 -15.88 -7.87
C HIS A 54 18.98 -16.30 -7.04
N LEU A 55 18.88 -17.48 -6.45
CA LEU A 55 20.02 -18.35 -6.14
C LEU A 55 19.93 -19.60 -7.02
#